data_AF-N0AVS6-F1
#
_entry.id   AF-N0AVS6-F1
#
_cell.length_a   1.000
_cell.length_b   1.000
_cell.length_c   1.000
_cell.angle_alpha   90.00
_cell.angle_beta   90.00
_cell.angle_gamma   90.00
#
_symmetry.space_group_name_H-M   'P 1'
#
loop_
_entity.id
_entity.type
_entity.pdbx_description
1 polymer ?
#
loop_
_entity_poly.entity_id
_entity_poly.type
_entity_poly.pdbx_seq_one_letter_code
_entity_poly.pdbx_strand_id
1 'polypeptide(L)'
;MNIQKAKEVMKLKKMIVGLVVLLGVVLSGCGKTTDESSKTSSESSDQKIDKAETTSQSESFTTSEVSKASENVGGVWMATGKEDGVSSTWYFNSGQLVVSYVNNYSYVVAENKDPNGYTVVTIKNNEGKEHALLLKENGSNLEGITAEDEAYDKYLADGTVPYGQIIEFSFQKNAWGSMDQAIDFWENTHKNADNEVSKEILWENYRRDLWSLVEYGTSSNTITLHFTNIGGAGGSYVQFVKNDENTEITNFDGNASYPNNPTMRYTVQNADNKVIKTDELWKQ
;
A
#
# COMPACT_ATOMS: atom_id res chain seq x y z
N MET A 1 38.10 -14.10 -7.87
CA MET A 1 36.80 -13.41 -7.70
C MET A 1 36.31 -13.68 -6.29
N ASN A 2 36.17 -12.65 -5.47
CA ASN A 2 36.12 -12.76 -4.00
C ASN A 2 34.77 -13.34 -3.54
N ILE A 3 34.78 -14.40 -2.72
CA ILE A 3 33.57 -15.11 -2.23
C ILE A 3 32.64 -14.14 -1.45
N GLN A 4 33.22 -13.11 -0.84
CA GLN A 4 32.49 -12.00 -0.21
C GLN A 4 31.66 -11.19 -1.23
N LYS A 5 32.23 -10.85 -2.40
CA LYS A 5 31.51 -10.17 -3.49
C LYS A 5 30.44 -11.06 -4.12
N ALA A 6 30.67 -12.37 -4.19
CA ALA A 6 29.65 -13.30 -4.67
C ALA A 6 28.46 -13.43 -3.71
N LYS A 7 28.70 -13.41 -2.38
CA LYS A 7 27.63 -13.37 -1.35
C LYS A 7 26.85 -12.04 -1.36
N GLU A 8 27.50 -10.91 -1.57
CA GLU A 8 26.81 -9.62 -1.68
C GLU A 8 25.99 -9.48 -2.97
N VAL A 9 26.51 -9.95 -4.11
CA VAL A 9 25.74 -9.99 -5.37
C VAL A 9 24.55 -10.95 -5.27
N MET A 10 24.67 -12.03 -4.50
CA MET A 10 23.58 -12.98 -4.27
C MET A 10 22.53 -12.48 -3.26
N LYS A 11 22.94 -11.69 -2.25
CA LYS A 11 22.02 -10.95 -1.35
C LYS A 11 21.26 -9.86 -2.10
N LEU A 12 21.95 -9.11 -2.97
CA LEU A 12 21.33 -8.05 -3.78
C LEU A 12 20.34 -8.61 -4.83
N LYS A 13 20.62 -9.79 -5.42
CA LYS A 13 19.69 -10.45 -6.34
C LYS A 13 18.41 -10.96 -5.67
N LYS A 14 18.47 -11.43 -4.42
CA LYS A 14 17.25 -11.84 -3.68
C LYS A 14 16.39 -10.64 -3.28
N MET A 15 17.04 -9.51 -2.99
CA MET A 15 16.37 -8.25 -2.66
C MET A 15 15.75 -7.56 -3.89
N ILE A 16 16.36 -7.70 -5.07
CA ILE A 16 15.76 -7.22 -6.33
C ILE A 16 14.53 -8.06 -6.69
N VAL A 17 14.52 -9.38 -6.47
CA VAL A 17 13.33 -10.19 -6.80
C VAL A 17 12.16 -9.92 -5.83
N GLY A 18 12.41 -9.60 -4.55
CA GLY A 18 11.36 -9.26 -3.58
C GLY A 18 10.86 -7.81 -3.61
N LEU A 19 11.58 -6.87 -4.23
CA LEU A 19 11.22 -5.43 -4.25
C LEU A 19 11.08 -4.85 -5.67
N VAL A 20 11.72 -5.45 -6.68
CA VAL A 20 11.55 -5.05 -8.11
C VAL A 20 10.36 -5.74 -8.76
N VAL A 21 9.81 -6.83 -8.19
CA VAL A 21 8.50 -7.36 -8.62
C VAL A 21 7.34 -6.44 -8.18
N LEU A 22 7.57 -5.50 -7.26
CA LEU A 22 6.61 -4.45 -6.89
C LEU A 22 6.73 -3.14 -7.73
N LEU A 23 7.71 -3.05 -8.64
CA LEU A 23 7.99 -1.87 -9.48
C LEU A 23 8.05 -2.29 -10.96
N GLY A 24 6.90 -2.56 -11.57
CA GLY A 24 6.76 -2.80 -13.00
C GLY A 24 7.14 -1.57 -13.82
N VAL A 25 8.36 -1.56 -14.37
CA VAL A 25 8.79 -0.62 -15.39
C VAL A 25 8.15 -1.00 -16.73
N VAL A 26 7.35 -0.08 -17.25
CA VAL A 26 6.73 -0.12 -18.57
C VAL A 26 7.80 -0.23 -19.66
N LEU A 27 7.76 -1.31 -20.44
CA LEU A 27 8.33 -1.33 -21.79
C LEU A 27 7.27 -1.82 -22.79
N SER A 28 6.83 -0.86 -23.58
CA SER A 28 5.97 -0.97 -24.74
C SER A 28 6.40 -2.09 -25.68
N GLY A 29 5.44 -2.95 -26.04
CA GLY A 29 5.58 -3.94 -27.10
C GLY A 29 4.28 -4.13 -27.85
N CYS A 30 4.10 -3.39 -28.95
CA CYS A 30 3.05 -3.57 -29.95
C CYS A 30 2.87 -5.05 -30.34
N GLY A 31 1.67 -5.57 -30.15
CA GLY A 31 1.23 -6.86 -30.71
C GLY A 31 -0.15 -6.72 -31.34
N LYS A 32 -0.17 -6.67 -32.67
CA LYS A 32 -1.37 -6.58 -33.51
C LYS A 32 -2.29 -7.79 -33.32
N THR A 33 -3.59 -7.51 -33.38
CA THR A 33 -4.70 -8.41 -33.69
C THR A 33 -4.49 -9.14 -35.02
N THR A 34 -5.03 -10.36 -35.15
CA THR A 34 -6.07 -10.76 -36.15
C THR A 34 -6.19 -12.29 -36.18
N ASP A 35 -7.41 -12.76 -35.88
CA ASP A 35 -8.18 -13.90 -36.40
C ASP A 35 -7.48 -15.16 -36.94
N GLU A 36 -7.99 -16.36 -36.59
CA GLU A 36 -9.05 -17.02 -37.38
C GLU A 36 -9.35 -18.48 -36.91
N SER A 37 -10.62 -18.69 -36.57
CA SER A 37 -11.51 -19.85 -36.83
C SER A 37 -10.94 -21.21 -37.28
N SER A 38 -11.37 -22.31 -36.64
CA SER A 38 -12.52 -23.12 -37.13
C SER A 38 -12.52 -24.61 -36.71
N LYS A 39 -13.74 -25.08 -36.37
CA LYS A 39 -14.38 -26.41 -36.54
C LYS A 39 -13.85 -27.64 -35.77
N THR A 40 -14.61 -28.29 -34.86
CA THR A 40 -15.91 -29.02 -34.88
C THR A 40 -15.75 -30.55 -35.02
N SER A 41 -16.58 -31.27 -34.24
CA SER A 41 -17.08 -32.67 -34.34
C SER A 41 -16.47 -33.60 -33.27
N SER A 42 -17.20 -33.91 -32.19
CA SER A 42 -18.31 -34.87 -31.99
C SER A 42 -17.83 -36.31 -31.82
N GLU A 43 -18.04 -36.90 -30.64
CA GLU A 43 -18.86 -38.11 -30.46
C GLU A 43 -18.96 -38.52 -28.98
N SER A 44 -20.14 -39.04 -28.66
CA SER A 44 -20.64 -39.56 -27.39
C SER A 44 -19.94 -40.83 -26.92
N SER A 45 -20.00 -41.14 -25.62
CA SER A 45 -20.46 -42.45 -25.11
C SER A 45 -20.57 -42.45 -23.57
N ASP A 46 -21.74 -42.88 -23.10
CA ASP A 46 -22.06 -43.21 -21.72
C ASP A 46 -21.18 -44.36 -21.20
N GLN A 47 -20.62 -44.22 -19.99
CA GLN A 47 -20.26 -45.38 -19.16
C GLN A 47 -20.61 -45.15 -17.69
N LYS A 48 -21.65 -45.88 -17.29
CA LYS A 48 -22.05 -46.25 -15.94
C LYS A 48 -21.00 -47.22 -15.36
N ILE A 49 -20.44 -46.91 -14.20
CA ILE A 49 -19.75 -47.90 -13.35
C ILE A 49 -20.23 -47.74 -11.91
N ASP A 50 -20.68 -48.87 -11.37
CA ASP A 50 -21.20 -49.08 -10.04
C ASP A 50 -20.14 -48.97 -8.93
N LYS A 51 -20.56 -48.34 -7.84
CA LYS A 51 -20.35 -48.66 -6.42
C LYS A 51 -19.26 -49.71 -6.09
N ALA A 52 -18.20 -49.25 -5.44
CA ALA A 52 -17.40 -50.05 -4.52
C ALA A 52 -17.33 -49.33 -3.16
N GLU A 53 -17.90 -49.96 -2.13
CA GLU A 53 -17.73 -49.62 -0.73
C GLU A 53 -16.29 -49.91 -0.30
N THR A 54 -15.60 -48.87 0.17
CA THR A 54 -14.46 -49.05 1.08
C THR A 54 -14.72 -48.19 2.30
N THR A 55 -15.10 -48.86 3.38
CA THR A 55 -15.16 -48.32 4.74
C THR A 55 -13.77 -47.87 5.16
N SER A 56 -13.59 -46.56 5.38
CA SER A 56 -12.47 -46.03 6.14
C SER A 56 -12.99 -44.95 7.08
N GLN A 57 -12.76 -45.22 8.36
CA GLN A 57 -12.94 -44.40 9.56
C GLN A 57 -13.34 -42.94 9.34
N SER A 58 -14.55 -42.60 9.79
CA SER A 58 -14.88 -41.24 10.21
C SER A 58 -13.97 -40.91 11.39
N GLU A 59 -12.86 -40.24 11.10
CA GLU A 59 -12.20 -39.42 12.10
C GLU A 59 -13.21 -38.36 12.54
N SER A 60 -13.49 -38.38 13.84
CA SER A 60 -14.22 -37.33 14.54
C SER A 60 -13.43 -36.04 14.37
N PHE A 61 -13.78 -35.23 13.38
CA PHE A 61 -13.41 -33.82 13.36
C PHE A 61 -14.11 -33.18 14.55
N THR A 62 -13.37 -33.07 15.66
CA THR A 62 -13.64 -32.08 16.69
C THR A 62 -13.76 -30.76 15.94
N THR A 63 -14.97 -30.21 15.87
CA THR A 63 -15.23 -28.91 15.26
C THR A 63 -14.49 -27.89 16.10
N SER A 64 -13.22 -27.64 15.74
CA SER A 64 -12.41 -26.59 16.33
C SER A 64 -13.18 -25.30 16.16
N GLU A 65 -13.50 -24.67 17.29
CA GLU A 65 -14.20 -23.41 17.37
C GLU A 65 -13.52 -22.41 16.41
N VAL A 66 -14.23 -22.05 15.34
CA VAL A 66 -13.68 -21.20 14.28
C VAL A 66 -13.49 -19.82 14.87
N SER A 67 -12.23 -19.48 15.14
CA SER A 67 -11.86 -18.18 15.70
C SER A 67 -11.95 -17.12 14.60
N LYS A 68 -12.76 -16.09 14.81
CA LYS A 68 -12.86 -14.96 13.87
C LYS A 68 -11.54 -14.22 13.78
N ALA A 69 -11.25 -13.68 12.60
CA ALA A 69 -10.23 -12.65 12.45
C ALA A 69 -10.70 -11.41 13.22
N SER A 70 -9.94 -10.95 14.20
CA SER A 70 -10.27 -9.78 15.04
C SER A 70 -9.40 -8.57 14.72
N GLU A 71 -8.38 -8.75 13.88
CA GLU A 71 -7.33 -7.80 13.64
C GLU A 71 -7.85 -6.66 12.76
N ASN A 72 -7.99 -5.47 13.34
CA ASN A 72 -8.15 -4.25 12.58
C ASN A 72 -6.81 -3.93 11.89
N VAL A 73 -6.64 -4.47 10.69
CA VAL A 73 -5.46 -4.20 9.84
C VAL A 73 -5.48 -2.78 9.26
N GLY A 74 -6.59 -2.05 9.40
CA GLY A 74 -6.77 -0.72 8.83
C GLY A 74 -5.79 0.32 9.39
N GLY A 75 -5.41 1.27 8.54
CA GLY A 75 -4.53 2.37 8.90
C GLY A 75 -3.11 2.21 8.37
N VAL A 76 -2.23 3.07 8.86
CA VAL A 76 -0.84 3.18 8.39
C VAL A 76 0.07 2.40 9.33
N TRP A 77 0.91 1.55 8.77
CA TRP A 77 1.84 0.70 9.49
C TRP A 77 3.25 0.90 8.93
N MET A 78 4.24 0.91 9.83
CA MET A 78 5.63 0.72 9.44
C MET A 78 5.93 -0.77 9.49
N ALA A 79 6.22 -1.36 8.34
CA ALA A 79 6.58 -2.75 8.18
C ALA A 79 8.11 -2.87 8.11
N THR A 80 8.71 -3.56 9.08
CA THR A 80 10.17 -3.72 9.19
C THR A 80 10.55 -5.20 9.17
N GLY A 81 11.41 -5.59 8.24
CA GLY A 81 11.95 -6.94 8.19
C GLY A 81 12.86 -7.21 9.39
N LYS A 82 12.55 -8.25 10.17
CA LYS A 82 13.28 -8.59 11.41
C LYS A 82 14.73 -8.98 11.14
N GLU A 83 14.99 -9.63 10.02
CA GLU A 83 16.30 -10.15 9.63
C GLU A 83 17.22 -9.13 8.95
N ASP A 84 16.67 -8.16 8.22
CA ASP A 84 17.45 -7.19 7.43
C ASP A 84 17.26 -5.72 7.84
N GLY A 85 16.28 -5.43 8.71
CA GLY A 85 15.95 -4.09 9.18
C GLY A 85 15.32 -3.18 8.13
N VAL A 86 15.03 -3.69 6.93
CA VAL A 86 14.48 -2.91 5.82
C VAL A 86 13.05 -2.55 6.15
N SER A 87 12.70 -1.28 5.96
CA SER A 87 11.40 -0.75 6.37
C SER A 87 10.62 -0.16 5.19
N SER A 88 9.30 -0.30 5.23
CA SER A 88 8.37 0.28 4.25
C SER A 88 7.07 0.71 4.93
N THR A 89 6.38 1.69 4.33
CA THR A 89 5.08 2.16 4.84
C THR A 89 3.96 1.40 4.15
N TRP A 90 3.06 0.80 4.93
CA TRP A 90 1.92 0.04 4.43
C TRP A 90 0.64 0.70 4.92
N TYR A 91 -0.24 1.05 3.99
CA TYR A 91 -1.50 1.69 4.30
C TYR A 91 -2.66 0.83 3.80
N PHE A 92 -3.37 0.23 4.76
CA PHE A 92 -4.57 -0.56 4.51
C PHE A 92 -5.79 0.35 4.67
N ASN A 93 -6.47 0.62 3.57
CA ASN A 93 -7.64 1.50 3.57
C ASN A 93 -8.76 0.93 2.71
N SER A 94 -9.81 0.43 3.35
CA SER A 94 -11.07 0.06 2.66
C SER A 94 -10.87 -0.84 1.43
N GLY A 95 -10.03 -1.88 1.55
CA GLY A 95 -9.71 -2.81 0.47
C GLY A 95 -8.62 -2.35 -0.51
N GLN A 96 -8.10 -1.13 -0.36
CA GLN A 96 -6.92 -0.64 -1.08
C GLN A 96 -5.66 -0.71 -0.20
N LEU A 97 -4.59 -1.28 -0.74
CA LEU A 97 -3.29 -1.31 -0.10
C LEU A 97 -2.31 -0.41 -0.84
N VAL A 98 -1.75 0.56 -0.12
CA VAL A 98 -0.68 1.43 -0.62
C VAL A 98 0.62 1.03 0.09
N VAL A 99 1.65 0.68 -0.67
CA VAL A 99 2.97 0.33 -0.14
C VAL A 99 3.98 1.38 -0.60
N SER A 100 4.67 2.01 0.34
CA SER A 100 5.62 3.10 0.10
C SER A 100 5.04 4.19 -0.82
N TYR A 101 3.79 4.59 -0.55
CA TYR A 101 3.03 5.58 -1.32
C TYR A 101 2.68 5.17 -2.76
N VAL A 102 2.93 3.92 -3.15
CA VAL A 102 2.56 3.36 -4.45
C VAL A 102 1.22 2.62 -4.34
N ASN A 103 0.25 3.07 -5.11
CA ASN A 103 -1.11 2.55 -5.12
C ASN A 103 -1.29 1.50 -6.24
N ASN A 104 -0.83 0.28 -5.97
CA ASN A 104 -0.83 -0.82 -6.95
C ASN A 104 -1.47 -2.12 -6.43
N TYR A 105 -2.10 -2.06 -5.25
CA TYR A 105 -2.61 -3.25 -4.58
C TYR A 105 -4.03 -3.05 -4.06
N SER A 106 -4.79 -4.12 -4.14
CA SER A 106 -6.02 -4.31 -3.39
C SER A 106 -5.80 -5.41 -2.36
N TYR A 107 -6.62 -5.44 -1.33
CA TYR A 107 -6.56 -6.49 -0.33
C TYR A 107 -7.95 -6.90 0.17
N VAL A 108 -8.04 -8.15 0.62
CA VAL A 108 -9.21 -8.72 1.31
C VAL A 108 -8.72 -9.44 2.56
N VAL A 109 -9.40 -9.22 3.68
CA VAL A 109 -9.14 -9.92 4.94
C VAL A 109 -10.11 -11.08 5.07
N ALA A 110 -9.60 -12.28 5.34
CA ALA A 110 -10.43 -13.44 5.60
C ALA A 110 -11.30 -13.22 6.86
N GLU A 111 -12.53 -13.73 6.86
CA GLU A 111 -13.45 -13.58 7.99
C GLU A 111 -12.96 -14.34 9.24
N ASN A 112 -12.29 -15.48 9.02
CA ASN A 112 -11.83 -16.38 10.07
C ASN A 112 -10.32 -16.55 10.01
N LYS A 113 -9.74 -16.85 11.16
CA LYS A 113 -8.34 -17.26 11.25
C LYS A 113 -8.15 -18.60 10.55
N ASP A 114 -6.97 -18.80 9.99
CA ASP A 114 -6.57 -20.09 9.45
C ASP A 114 -6.31 -21.12 10.58
N PRO A 115 -6.12 -22.42 10.27
CA PRO A 115 -5.84 -23.44 11.28
C PRO A 115 -4.58 -23.19 12.11
N ASN A 116 -3.65 -22.36 11.63
CA ASN A 116 -2.43 -21.97 12.31
C ASN A 116 -2.63 -20.72 13.20
N GLY A 117 -3.83 -20.14 13.20
CA GLY A 117 -4.23 -18.99 13.98
C GLY A 117 -3.83 -17.63 13.37
N TYR A 118 -3.51 -17.58 12.08
CA TYR A 118 -3.23 -16.34 11.36
C TYR A 118 -4.50 -15.70 10.82
N THR A 119 -4.53 -14.38 10.83
CA THR A 119 -5.43 -13.61 9.98
C THR A 119 -4.82 -13.47 8.61
N VAL A 120 -5.54 -13.97 7.61
CA VAL A 120 -5.07 -14.04 6.24
C VAL A 120 -5.53 -12.81 5.49
N VAL A 121 -4.57 -12.06 4.96
CA VAL A 121 -4.83 -10.94 4.06
C VAL A 121 -4.41 -11.33 2.66
N THR A 122 -5.37 -11.54 1.76
CA THR A 122 -5.09 -11.74 0.34
C THR A 122 -4.81 -10.40 -0.30
N ILE A 123 -3.62 -10.24 -0.86
CA ILE A 123 -3.17 -9.03 -1.56
C ILE A 123 -3.15 -9.32 -3.05
N LYS A 124 -3.76 -8.45 -3.85
CA LYS A 124 -3.81 -8.57 -5.29
C LYS A 124 -3.17 -7.37 -5.96
N ASN A 125 -2.21 -7.62 -6.84
CA ASN A 125 -1.54 -6.56 -7.61
C ASN A 125 -2.36 -6.17 -8.86
N ASN A 126 -1.90 -5.15 -9.58
CA ASN A 126 -2.54 -4.66 -10.82
C ASN A 126 -2.58 -5.68 -11.98
N GLU A 127 -1.69 -6.68 -11.97
CA GLU A 127 -1.68 -7.77 -12.95
C GLU A 127 -2.67 -8.88 -12.59
N GLY A 128 -3.33 -8.76 -11.44
CA GLY A 128 -4.29 -9.72 -10.91
C GLY A 128 -3.65 -10.89 -10.18
N LYS A 129 -2.34 -10.87 -9.96
CA LYS A 129 -1.62 -11.87 -9.18
C LYS A 129 -1.92 -11.68 -7.70
N GLU A 130 -2.14 -12.80 -7.01
CA GLU A 130 -2.49 -12.84 -5.61
C GLU A 130 -1.35 -13.38 -4.76
N HIS A 131 -1.29 -12.86 -3.54
CA HIS A 131 -0.33 -13.20 -2.49
C HIS A 131 -1.09 -13.25 -1.16
N ALA A 132 -0.55 -13.95 -0.16
CA ALA A 132 -1.06 -13.87 1.21
C ALA A 132 -0.08 -13.13 2.11
N LEU A 133 -0.61 -12.27 2.97
CA LEU A 133 0.06 -11.77 4.16
C LEU A 133 -0.62 -12.42 5.37
N LEU A 134 0.15 -13.25 6.08
CA LEU A 134 -0.30 -13.99 7.25
C LEU A 134 0.03 -13.18 8.49
N LEU A 135 -0.98 -12.63 9.16
CA LEU A 135 -0.80 -11.73 10.29
C LEU A 135 -1.14 -12.40 11.61
N LYS A 136 -0.38 -12.05 12.64
CA LYS A 136 -0.63 -12.45 14.02
C LYS A 136 -0.38 -11.29 14.97
N GLU A 137 -1.18 -11.20 16.02
CA GLU A 137 -0.98 -10.21 17.07
C GLU A 137 0.35 -10.43 17.81
N ASN A 138 1.04 -9.32 18.07
CA ASN A 138 2.23 -9.26 18.91
C ASN A 138 2.14 -8.02 19.82
N GLY A 139 1.41 -8.15 20.93
CA GLY A 139 1.10 -7.03 21.82
C GLY A 139 0.20 -6.00 21.13
N SER A 140 0.64 -4.74 21.04
CA SER A 140 -0.05 -3.69 20.30
C SER A 140 0.32 -3.63 18.80
N ASN A 141 1.22 -4.51 18.36
CA ASN A 141 1.75 -4.57 17.00
C ASN A 141 1.28 -5.86 16.31
N LEU A 142 1.64 -6.02 15.04
CA LEU A 142 1.42 -7.26 14.30
C LEU A 142 2.78 -7.84 13.87
N GLU A 143 2.88 -9.16 13.83
CA GLU A 143 3.92 -9.85 13.07
C GLU A 143 3.28 -10.45 11.82
N GLY A 144 4.00 -10.39 10.71
CA GLY A 144 3.52 -10.89 9.43
C GLY A 144 4.55 -11.73 8.68
N ILE A 145 4.04 -12.63 7.85
CA ILE A 145 4.83 -13.43 6.90
C ILE A 145 4.13 -13.36 5.55
N THR A 146 4.87 -13.11 4.47
CA THR A 146 4.31 -13.17 3.11
C THR A 146 4.43 -14.57 2.51
N ALA A 147 3.37 -15.02 1.85
CA ALA A 147 3.36 -16.18 0.98
C ALA A 147 3.14 -15.70 -0.46
N GLU A 148 4.15 -15.91 -1.30
CA GLU A 148 4.19 -15.43 -2.68
C GLU A 148 4.58 -16.58 -3.62
N ASP A 149 4.16 -16.50 -4.88
CA ASP A 149 4.50 -17.49 -5.91
C ASP A 149 4.20 -18.93 -5.45
N GLU A 150 5.16 -19.85 -5.61
CA GLU A 150 5.03 -21.25 -5.19
C GLU A 150 4.69 -21.41 -3.69
N ALA A 151 5.05 -20.43 -2.85
CA ALA A 151 4.70 -20.46 -1.43
C ALA A 151 3.22 -20.11 -1.21
N TYR A 152 2.64 -19.22 -2.04
CA TYR A 152 1.21 -18.95 -2.02
C TYR A 152 0.42 -20.18 -2.45
N ASP A 153 0.84 -20.84 -3.54
CA ASP A 153 0.19 -22.06 -4.04
C ASP A 153 0.20 -23.19 -2.99
N LYS A 154 1.34 -23.38 -2.31
CA LYS A 154 1.45 -24.35 -1.21
C LYS A 154 0.57 -23.98 -0.03
N TYR A 155 0.59 -22.71 0.39
CA TYR A 155 -0.28 -22.23 1.45
C TYR A 155 -1.76 -22.49 1.17
N LEU A 156 -2.22 -22.24 -0.07
CA LEU A 156 -3.60 -22.53 -0.47
C LEU A 156 -3.92 -24.04 -0.51
N ALA A 157 -2.94 -24.87 -0.91
CA ALA A 157 -3.15 -26.30 -1.06
C ALA A 157 -3.27 -27.05 0.27
N ASP A 158 -2.44 -26.70 1.26
CA ASP A 158 -2.33 -27.47 2.50
C ASP A 158 -2.12 -26.64 3.77
N GLY A 159 -2.14 -25.31 3.68
CA GLY A 159 -1.95 -24.42 4.83
C GLY A 159 -0.49 -24.33 5.29
N THR A 160 0.48 -24.80 4.50
CA THR A 160 1.90 -24.68 4.83
C THR A 160 2.31 -23.22 4.89
N VAL A 161 2.61 -22.74 6.10
CA VAL A 161 3.17 -21.41 6.33
C VAL A 161 4.61 -21.39 5.81
N PRO A 162 4.98 -20.46 4.92
CA PRO A 162 6.32 -20.41 4.39
C PRO A 162 7.35 -20.06 5.45
N TYR A 163 8.54 -20.64 5.32
CA TYR A 163 9.71 -20.19 6.04
C TYR A 163 10.24 -18.92 5.36
N GLY A 164 9.72 -17.77 5.78
CA GLY A 164 10.02 -16.46 5.22
C GLY A 164 10.64 -15.50 6.22
N GLN A 165 10.89 -14.29 5.75
CA GLN A 165 11.24 -13.16 6.61
C GLN A 165 10.07 -12.84 7.54
N ILE A 166 10.34 -12.58 8.82
CA ILE A 166 9.32 -12.07 9.74
C ILE A 166 9.27 -10.55 9.59
N ILE A 167 8.07 -10.02 9.37
CA ILE A 167 7.83 -8.58 9.25
C ILE A 167 7.17 -8.08 10.52
N GLU A 168 7.81 -7.14 11.19
CA GLU A 168 7.24 -6.44 12.35
C GLU A 168 6.46 -5.22 11.86
N PHE A 169 5.15 -5.17 12.15
CA PHE A 169 4.27 -4.07 11.80
C PHE A 169 3.98 -3.23 13.04
N SER A 170 4.41 -1.97 13.02
CA SER A 170 4.12 -0.99 14.07
C SER A 170 3.14 0.07 13.58
N PHE A 171 2.04 0.24 14.31
CA PHE A 171 0.98 1.18 13.95
C PHE A 171 1.47 2.64 14.01
N GLN A 172 1.12 3.43 12.99
CA GLN A 172 1.57 4.81 12.84
C GLN A 172 0.37 5.77 12.91
N LYS A 173 -0.04 6.12 14.15
CA LYS A 173 -1.25 6.92 14.43
C LYS A 173 -1.37 8.22 13.60
N ASN A 174 -0.26 8.94 13.43
CA ASN A 174 -0.23 10.24 12.78
C ASN A 174 0.46 10.21 11.41
N ALA A 175 0.65 9.04 10.80
CA ALA A 175 1.32 8.97 9.52
C ALA A 175 0.39 9.32 8.34
N TRP A 176 1.02 9.65 7.21
CA TRP A 176 0.35 9.72 5.92
C TRP A 176 0.42 8.36 5.23
N GLY A 177 -0.75 7.85 4.84
CA GLY A 177 -0.86 6.55 4.19
C GLY A 177 -0.66 6.58 2.68
N SER A 178 -0.97 7.72 2.05
CA SER A 178 -0.83 7.89 0.61
C SER A 178 -0.71 9.37 0.23
N MET A 179 -0.25 9.62 -0.99
CA MET A 179 -0.29 10.95 -1.60
C MET A 179 -1.75 11.44 -1.73
N ASP A 180 -2.67 10.57 -2.13
CA ASP A 180 -4.08 10.92 -2.26
C ASP A 180 -4.69 11.41 -0.94
N GLN A 181 -4.33 10.79 0.19
CA GLN A 181 -4.81 11.24 1.51
C GLN A 181 -4.38 12.68 1.81
N ALA A 182 -3.15 13.04 1.45
CA ALA A 182 -2.62 14.38 1.66
C ALA A 182 -3.24 15.40 0.70
N ILE A 183 -3.46 15.01 -0.56
CA ILE A 183 -4.16 15.86 -1.53
C ILE A 183 -5.61 16.09 -1.11
N ASP A 184 -6.33 15.05 -0.66
CA ASP A 184 -7.69 15.20 -0.15
C ASP A 184 -7.75 16.16 1.02
N PHE A 185 -6.79 16.07 1.95
CA PHE A 185 -6.69 17.00 3.07
C PHE A 185 -6.47 18.45 2.61
N TRP A 186 -5.55 18.64 1.66
CA TRP A 186 -5.29 19.95 1.05
C TRP A 186 -6.54 20.50 0.36
N GLU A 187 -7.19 19.69 -0.47
CA GLU A 187 -8.39 20.07 -1.21
C GLU A 187 -9.52 20.43 -0.27
N ASN A 188 -9.78 19.63 0.77
CA ASN A 188 -10.83 19.92 1.75
C ASN A 188 -10.54 21.22 2.52
N THR A 189 -9.28 21.49 2.84
CA THR A 189 -8.87 22.75 3.48
C THR A 189 -9.18 23.96 2.59
N HIS A 190 -8.87 23.88 1.30
CA HIS A 190 -9.05 25.01 0.36
C HIS A 190 -10.46 25.07 -0.23
N LYS A 191 -11.27 24.01 -0.14
CA LYS A 191 -12.70 24.03 -0.51
C LYS A 191 -13.61 24.43 0.64
N ASN A 192 -13.13 24.39 1.88
CA ASN A 192 -13.91 24.81 3.03
C ASN A 192 -14.11 26.33 3.00
N ALA A 193 -15.35 26.76 2.75
CA ALA A 193 -15.73 28.16 2.59
C ALA A 193 -15.58 29.01 3.86
N ASP A 194 -15.46 28.39 5.03
CA ASP A 194 -15.19 29.08 6.29
C ASP A 194 -13.72 29.51 6.42
N ASN A 195 -12.83 28.97 5.59
CA ASN A 195 -11.42 29.32 5.58
C ASN A 195 -11.16 30.47 4.60
N GLU A 196 -10.41 31.48 5.05
CA GLU A 196 -9.99 32.59 4.17
C GLU A 196 -9.15 32.11 2.98
N VAL A 197 -8.32 31.08 3.18
CA VAL A 197 -7.48 30.47 2.13
C VAL A 197 -8.29 29.88 0.96
N SER A 198 -9.60 29.62 1.16
CA SER A 198 -10.47 29.12 0.07
C SER A 198 -10.61 30.10 -1.10
N LYS A 199 -10.35 31.38 -0.85
CA LYS A 199 -10.43 32.46 -1.85
C LYS A 199 -9.17 32.56 -2.71
N GLU A 200 -8.10 31.85 -2.35
CA GLU A 200 -6.78 31.97 -2.98
C GLU A 200 -6.58 30.99 -4.15
N ILE A 201 -7.45 29.97 -4.29
CA ILE A 201 -7.31 28.93 -5.30
C ILE A 201 -8.25 29.15 -6.49
N LEU A 202 -7.64 29.25 -7.67
CA LEU A 202 -8.35 29.19 -8.96
C LEU A 202 -8.53 27.73 -9.37
N TRP A 203 -9.66 27.13 -8.97
CA TRP A 203 -9.96 25.71 -9.17
C TRP A 203 -10.02 25.29 -10.65
N GLU A 204 -10.34 26.20 -11.55
CA GLU A 204 -10.30 25.96 -13.00
C GLU A 204 -8.89 25.64 -13.53
N ASN A 205 -7.85 26.05 -12.80
CA ASN A 205 -6.44 25.79 -13.11
C ASN A 205 -5.82 24.71 -12.22
N TYR A 206 -6.61 24.10 -11.33
CA TYR A 206 -6.17 23.02 -10.47
C TYR A 206 -6.38 21.67 -11.16
N ARG A 207 -5.36 20.81 -11.15
CA ARG A 207 -5.53 19.40 -11.51
C ARG A 207 -4.76 18.50 -10.57
N ARG A 208 -5.40 17.40 -10.17
CA ARG A 208 -4.84 16.43 -9.23
C ARG A 208 -3.61 15.68 -9.78
N ASP A 209 -3.54 15.49 -11.10
CA ASP A 209 -2.44 14.81 -11.79
C ASP A 209 -1.14 15.62 -11.84
N LEU A 210 -1.14 16.87 -11.37
CA LEU A 210 0.04 17.74 -11.29
C LEU A 210 0.81 17.59 -9.96
N TRP A 211 0.29 16.80 -9.02
CA TRP A 211 0.97 16.47 -7.79
C TRP A 211 1.94 15.31 -7.97
N SER A 212 3.10 15.42 -7.34
CA SER A 212 4.08 14.34 -7.26
C SER A 212 4.68 14.27 -5.85
N LEU A 213 5.08 13.06 -5.44
CA LEU A 213 5.70 12.84 -4.14
C LEU A 213 7.15 13.33 -4.13
N VAL A 214 7.55 13.99 -3.05
CA VAL A 214 8.95 14.31 -2.78
C VAL A 214 9.47 13.35 -1.72
N GLU A 215 10.17 12.30 -2.16
CA GLU A 215 10.62 11.19 -1.30
C GLU A 215 11.48 11.68 -0.11
N TYR A 216 12.50 12.50 -0.36
CA TYR A 216 13.38 13.02 0.69
C TYR A 216 12.64 13.90 1.73
N GLY A 217 11.52 14.50 1.35
CA GLY A 217 10.69 15.32 2.23
C GLY A 217 9.58 14.54 2.93
N THR A 218 9.53 13.21 2.78
CA THR A 218 8.40 12.39 3.22
C THR A 218 8.87 11.31 4.19
N SER A 219 8.30 11.29 5.39
CA SER A 219 8.51 10.25 6.38
C SER A 219 7.44 10.29 7.47
N SER A 220 6.87 9.14 7.83
CA SER A 220 5.89 8.98 8.92
C SER A 220 4.78 10.05 8.88
N ASN A 221 4.81 11.00 9.81
CA ASN A 221 3.81 12.07 9.93
C ASN A 221 3.99 13.25 8.97
N THR A 222 5.07 13.25 8.19
CA THR A 222 5.39 14.28 7.22
C THR A 222 5.27 13.72 5.81
N ILE A 223 4.52 14.40 4.94
CA ILE A 223 4.52 14.13 3.50
C ILE A 223 4.74 15.45 2.77
N THR A 224 5.66 15.44 1.81
CA THR A 224 5.94 16.60 0.98
C THR A 224 5.54 16.28 -0.45
N LEU A 225 4.72 17.15 -1.02
CA LEU A 225 4.28 17.05 -2.40
C LEU A 225 4.78 18.25 -3.20
N HIS A 226 5.10 18.01 -4.46
CA HIS A 226 5.37 19.05 -5.45
C HIS A 226 4.17 19.19 -6.37
N PHE A 227 3.71 20.42 -6.57
CA PHE A 227 2.65 20.79 -7.50
C PHE A 227 3.25 21.52 -8.70
N THR A 228 3.17 20.90 -9.88
CA THR A 228 3.75 21.46 -11.12
C THR A 228 2.74 22.38 -11.82
N ASN A 229 3.21 23.49 -12.40
CA ASN A 229 2.34 24.37 -13.19
C ASN A 229 1.80 23.68 -14.45
N ILE A 230 0.62 24.10 -14.92
CA ILE A 230 0.10 23.71 -16.23
C ILE A 230 1.10 24.14 -17.30
N GLY A 231 1.73 23.17 -17.97
CA GLY A 231 2.81 23.40 -18.95
C GLY A 231 4.20 22.94 -18.50
N GLY A 232 4.35 22.44 -17.27
CA GLY A 232 5.56 21.76 -16.80
C GLY A 232 6.70 22.66 -16.33
N ALA A 233 6.64 23.97 -16.60
CA ALA A 233 7.66 24.93 -16.16
C ALA A 233 7.28 25.55 -14.81
N GLY A 234 8.09 25.28 -13.79
CA GLY A 234 7.87 25.80 -12.43
C GLY A 234 6.95 24.92 -11.59
N GLY A 235 6.55 25.43 -10.45
CA GLY A 235 5.71 24.74 -9.47
C GLY A 235 5.98 25.25 -8.07
N SER A 236 5.27 24.66 -7.11
CA SER A 236 5.39 24.96 -5.69
C SER A 236 5.45 23.65 -4.90
N TYR A 237 5.95 23.70 -3.67
CA TYR A 237 5.91 22.55 -2.78
C TYR A 237 4.95 22.80 -1.64
N VAL A 238 4.33 21.74 -1.16
CA VAL A 238 3.50 21.75 0.04
C VAL A 238 3.94 20.61 0.94
N GLN A 239 4.31 20.94 2.15
CA GLN A 239 4.64 19.97 3.19
C GLN A 239 3.52 19.91 4.21
N PHE A 240 3.07 18.68 4.49
CA PHE A 240 2.04 18.40 5.47
C PHE A 240 2.66 17.68 6.66
N VAL A 241 2.52 18.24 7.86
CA VAL A 241 2.95 17.60 9.10
C VAL A 241 1.71 17.31 9.95
N LYS A 242 1.34 16.03 10.03
CA LYS A 242 0.15 15.58 10.76
C LYS A 242 0.48 15.38 12.23
N ASN A 243 -0.36 15.93 13.09
CA ASN A 243 -0.36 15.72 14.53
C ASN A 243 -1.73 15.15 14.96
N ASP A 244 -1.92 14.91 16.25
CA ASP A 244 -3.14 14.27 16.77
C ASP A 244 -4.42 15.02 16.37
N GLU A 245 -4.49 16.32 16.67
CA GLU A 245 -5.71 17.13 16.44
C GLU A 245 -5.62 18.01 15.20
N ASN A 246 -4.41 18.34 14.76
CA ASN A 246 -4.16 19.31 13.71
C ASN A 246 -3.11 18.82 12.71
N THR A 247 -3.14 19.40 11.52
CA THR A 247 -2.09 19.25 10.50
C THR A 247 -1.54 20.62 10.15
N GLU A 248 -0.23 20.74 10.08
CA GLU A 248 0.42 21.92 9.52
C GLU A 248 0.58 21.76 8.01
N ILE A 249 0.12 22.75 7.24
CA ILE A 249 0.35 22.87 5.80
C ILE A 249 1.35 24.00 5.60
N THR A 250 2.57 23.68 5.20
CA THR A 250 3.60 24.68 4.88
C THR A 250 3.78 24.77 3.37
N ASN A 251 3.57 25.98 2.82
CA ASN A 251 3.69 26.27 1.40
C ASN A 251 5.06 26.86 1.08
N PHE A 252 5.57 26.48 -0.09
CA PHE A 252 6.85 26.89 -0.64
C PHE A 252 6.60 27.35 -2.08
N ASP A 253 6.40 28.65 -2.27
CA ASP A 253 6.04 29.20 -3.58
C ASP A 253 7.25 29.28 -4.50
N GLY A 254 7.18 28.57 -5.63
CA GLY A 254 8.25 28.51 -6.62
C GLY A 254 9.28 27.41 -6.34
N ASN A 255 9.84 26.81 -7.40
CA ASN A 255 10.71 25.64 -7.26
C ASN A 255 11.97 25.84 -6.41
N ALA A 256 12.49 27.07 -6.32
CA ALA A 256 13.71 27.40 -5.56
C ALA A 256 13.46 27.59 -4.05
N SER A 257 12.21 27.58 -3.63
CA SER A 257 11.83 27.88 -2.24
C SER A 257 12.00 26.68 -1.32
N TYR A 258 11.68 25.46 -1.76
CA TYR A 258 11.84 24.26 -0.95
C TYR A 258 13.30 23.79 -0.89
N PRO A 259 13.82 23.34 0.28
CA PRO A 259 13.13 23.23 1.58
C PRO A 259 13.28 24.45 2.50
N ASN A 260 13.96 25.51 2.07
CA ASN A 260 14.54 26.49 3.00
C ASN A 260 13.77 27.81 3.13
N ASN A 261 12.89 28.13 2.19
CA ASN A 261 12.24 29.44 2.08
C ASN A 261 10.71 29.28 2.02
N PRO A 262 10.05 28.80 3.08
CA PRO A 262 8.60 28.69 3.11
C PRO A 262 7.94 30.09 3.07
N THR A 263 6.78 30.19 2.44
CA THR A 263 6.05 31.45 2.34
C THR A 263 4.95 31.55 3.39
N MET A 264 4.17 30.49 3.56
CA MET A 264 3.01 30.47 4.43
C MET A 264 2.94 29.16 5.20
N ARG A 265 2.40 29.21 6.42
CA ARG A 265 1.99 28.01 7.16
C ARG A 265 0.58 28.16 7.71
N TYR A 266 -0.22 27.13 7.47
CA TYR A 266 -1.56 26.98 8.05
C TYR A 266 -1.55 25.88 9.10
N THR A 267 -2.12 26.14 10.27
CA THR A 267 -2.51 25.09 11.21
C THR A 267 -3.98 24.78 10.99
N VAL A 268 -4.28 23.53 10.62
CA VAL A 268 -5.60 23.09 10.18
C VAL A 268 -6.12 22.00 11.12
N GLN A 269 -7.35 22.14 11.60
CA GLN A 269 -8.01 21.10 12.40
C GLN A 269 -8.29 19.86 11.56
N ASN A 270 -7.94 18.68 12.09
CA ASN A 270 -8.14 17.41 11.38
C ASN A 270 -9.62 17.03 11.25
N ALA A 271 -10.48 17.50 12.16
CA ALA A 271 -11.88 17.08 12.25
C ALA A 271 -12.78 17.69 11.15
N ASP A 272 -12.52 18.92 10.75
CA ASP A 272 -13.38 19.69 9.83
C ASP A 272 -12.59 20.51 8.79
N ASN A 273 -11.27 20.31 8.72
CA ASN A 273 -10.36 21.02 7.83
C ASN A 273 -10.39 22.56 8.01
N LYS A 274 -10.76 23.06 9.19
CA LYS A 274 -10.76 24.49 9.48
C LYS A 274 -9.36 25.01 9.79
N VAL A 275 -8.97 26.11 9.14
CA VAL A 275 -7.72 26.82 9.43
C VAL A 275 -7.91 27.61 10.73
N ILE A 276 -7.12 27.29 11.75
CA ILE A 276 -7.17 27.94 13.07
C ILE A 276 -6.01 28.91 13.32
N LYS A 277 -4.96 28.83 12.49
CA LYS A 277 -3.81 29.72 12.54
C LYS A 277 -3.17 29.86 11.17
N THR A 278 -2.72 31.07 10.87
CA THR A 278 -1.95 31.41 9.67
C THR A 278 -0.69 32.16 10.08
N ASP A 279 0.47 31.67 9.65
CA ASP A 279 1.77 32.32 9.83
C ASP A 279 2.34 32.74 8.46
N GLU A 280 2.63 34.04 8.29
CA GLU A 280 3.36 34.56 7.12
C GLU A 280 4.87 34.42 7.37
N LEU A 281 5.51 33.46 6.72
CA LEU A 281 6.90 33.08 6.98
C LEU A 281 7.91 33.89 6.17
N TRP A 282 7.49 34.48 5.05
CA TRP A 282 8.35 35.31 4.19
C TRP A 282 8.69 36.70 4.77
N LYS A 283 8.00 37.13 5.84
CA LYS A 283 8.21 38.44 6.49
C LYS A 283 9.26 38.40 7.62
N GLN A 284 9.94 37.27 7.82
CA GLN A 284 10.87 37.03 8.92
C GLN A 284 12.32 37.39 8.57
#